data_AF-A0A1I4U8X2-F1
#
_entry.id   AF-A0A1I4U8X2-F1
#
_cell.length_a   1.000
_cell.length_b   1.000
_cell.length_c   1.000
_cell.angle_alpha   90.00
_cell.angle_beta   90.00
_cell.angle_gamma   90.00
#
_symmetry.space_group_name_H-M   'P 1'
#
loop_
_entity.id
_entity.type
_entity.pdbx_description
1 polymer ?
#
loop_
_entity_poly.entity_id
_entity_poly.type
_entity_poly.pdbx_seq_one_letter_code
_entity_poly.pdbx_strand_id
1 'polypeptide(L)'
;MRTKSFLNATLVFLLIVWAGSLYAQEHSTHTGKILETTSGSPSIYVEPYGVPLSPGIYLTNFILLYVSNPEIAANMPAYSAALPQKVYQCLVENPEGCPYSDMAKYFSEQALEVRDSQNQNIFWPLACQTDPRWQILAPPKYRQPDQINQPLGRKKADQLARLLGINEDMVLTEEQYQCQIGTPPRDLAREIIFLCTSDLTNSKGNALVPLSSYGLSLSAQGDVRSNCAPQAPCLEFNKLILGPLEKIAIECGFWDKFVRWNDPAQTPLVELAKDGVQCQDDWKPSCIVEAACPGNVAQSNNNCAASRGLSGDCSEIKQ
;
A
#
# COMPACT_ATOMS: atom_id res chain seq x y z
N MET A 1 41.69 22.40 8.50
CA MET A 1 40.47 22.17 9.29
C MET A 1 39.42 23.17 8.85
N ARG A 2 38.38 22.72 8.15
CA ARG A 2 37.36 23.59 7.54
C ARG A 2 35.99 23.04 7.96
N THR A 3 35.52 23.48 9.11
CA THR A 3 34.16 23.24 9.61
C THR A 3 33.20 24.06 8.76
N LYS A 4 32.59 23.43 7.75
CA LYS A 4 31.50 24.03 6.97
C LYS A 4 30.19 23.33 7.33
N SER A 5 29.31 24.12 7.95
CA SER A 5 27.86 24.13 7.69
C SER A 5 27.08 22.83 7.92
N PHE A 6 26.98 22.39 9.17
CA PHE A 6 25.93 21.44 9.61
C PHE A 6 24.62 22.14 10.00
N LEU A 7 24.56 23.48 10.03
CA LEU A 7 23.45 24.21 10.66
C LEU A 7 22.25 24.53 9.75
N ASN A 8 22.34 24.35 8.43
CA ASN A 8 21.26 24.79 7.52
C ASN A 8 20.32 23.66 7.05
N ALA A 9 20.64 22.38 7.26
CA ALA A 9 19.76 21.28 6.85
C ALA A 9 18.70 20.93 7.89
N THR A 10 18.98 21.17 9.19
CA THR A 10 18.03 20.90 10.28
C THR A 10 16.82 21.84 10.30
N LEU A 11 16.93 23.03 9.69
CA LEU A 11 15.89 24.05 9.76
C LEU A 11 14.75 23.87 8.73
N VAL A 12 14.97 23.11 7.66
CA VAL A 12 13.91 22.79 6.68
C VAL A 12 13.02 21.63 7.16
N PHE A 13 13.57 20.70 7.93
CA PHE A 13 12.80 19.57 8.49
C PHE A 13 11.96 19.95 9.73
N LEU A 14 12.35 20.99 10.47
CA LEU A 14 11.66 21.43 11.69
C LEU A 14 10.32 22.14 11.43
N LEU A 15 10.03 22.59 10.21
CA LEU A 15 8.76 23.26 9.89
C LEU A 15 7.64 22.30 9.46
N ILE A 16 7.93 21.03 9.17
CA ILE A 16 6.92 20.05 8.78
C ILE A 16 6.33 19.33 10.01
N VAL A 17 7.08 19.26 11.12
CA VAL A 17 6.72 18.47 12.32
C VAL A 17 5.73 19.19 13.27
N TRP A 18 5.43 20.48 13.06
CA TRP A 18 4.51 21.24 13.95
C TRP A 18 3.15 21.62 13.35
N ALA A 19 2.87 21.27 12.09
CA ALA A 19 1.53 21.47 11.51
C ALA A 19 0.62 20.22 11.63
N GLY A 20 1.18 19.05 11.98
CA GLY A 20 0.44 17.78 12.08
C GLY A 20 -0.30 17.54 13.40
N SER A 21 -0.06 18.38 14.42
CA SER A 21 -0.61 18.14 15.78
C SER A 21 -1.70 19.14 16.21
N LEU A 22 -2.23 19.96 15.28
CA LEU A 22 -3.25 20.97 15.61
C LEU A 22 -4.55 20.88 14.79
N TYR A 23 -4.70 19.89 13.91
CA TYR A 23 -6.00 19.56 13.32
C TYR A 23 -6.64 18.37 14.05
N ALA A 24 -7.06 18.62 15.29
CA ALA A 24 -8.22 17.91 15.84
C ALA A 24 -9.46 18.52 15.16
N GLN A 25 -9.76 18.07 13.93
CA GLN A 25 -10.96 18.49 13.21
C GLN A 25 -11.99 17.35 13.27
N GLU A 26 -12.97 17.56 14.15
CA GLU A 26 -14.37 17.20 14.03
C GLU A 26 -14.67 15.88 13.31
N HIS A 27 -15.02 14.86 14.12
CA HIS A 27 -15.63 13.62 13.65
C HIS A 27 -16.86 13.91 12.79
N SER A 28 -16.69 13.99 11.46
CA SER A 28 -17.80 13.76 10.54
C SER A 28 -18.10 12.27 10.56
N THR A 29 -19.22 11.94 11.19
CA THR A 29 -19.90 10.66 10.99
C THR A 29 -20.12 10.52 9.50
N HIS A 30 -19.40 9.60 8.85
CA HIS A 30 -19.59 9.26 7.44
C HIS A 30 -20.96 8.60 7.26
N THR A 31 -22.02 9.39 7.19
CA THR A 31 -23.20 9.03 6.43
C THR A 31 -22.81 9.14 4.96
N GLY A 32 -22.61 8.00 4.32
CA GLY A 32 -22.45 7.93 2.87
C GLY A 32 -23.58 8.71 2.22
N LYS A 33 -23.25 9.82 1.56
CA LYS A 33 -24.17 10.44 0.61
C LYS A 33 -24.35 9.44 -0.52
N ILE A 34 -25.44 8.69 -0.43
CA ILE A 34 -25.97 7.90 -1.54
C ILE A 34 -26.21 8.88 -2.67
N LEU A 35 -25.47 8.69 -3.77
CA LEU A 35 -25.71 9.39 -5.02
C LEU A 35 -27.11 8.98 -5.49
N GLU A 36 -28.08 9.89 -5.46
CA GLU A 36 -29.41 9.65 -6.01
C GLU A 36 -29.27 9.28 -7.49
N THR A 37 -29.55 8.02 -7.80
CA THR A 37 -29.52 7.50 -9.17
C THR A 37 -30.73 8.03 -9.92
N THR A 38 -30.48 8.97 -10.83
CA THR A 38 -31.29 9.14 -12.04
C THR A 38 -31.24 7.82 -12.83
N SER A 39 -32.40 7.36 -13.32
CA SER A 39 -32.50 6.11 -14.06
C SER A 39 -31.65 6.19 -15.33
N GLY A 40 -30.50 5.48 -15.33
CA GLY A 40 -29.54 5.49 -16.43
C GLY A 40 -28.06 5.46 -15.98
N SER A 41 -27.77 5.65 -14.69
CA SER A 41 -26.38 5.56 -14.19
C SER A 41 -25.87 4.11 -14.08
N PRO A 42 -24.61 3.84 -14.46
CA PRO A 42 -23.96 2.55 -14.21
C PRO A 42 -24.06 2.16 -12.74
N SER A 43 -24.34 0.89 -12.44
CA SER A 43 -24.36 0.41 -11.05
C SER A 43 -22.96 0.49 -10.47
N ILE A 44 -22.73 1.35 -9.48
CA ILE A 44 -21.46 1.40 -8.74
C ILE A 44 -21.49 0.30 -7.69
N TYR A 45 -20.47 -0.55 -7.67
CA TYR A 45 -20.27 -1.51 -6.59
C TYR A 45 -18.90 -1.29 -5.95
N VAL A 46 -18.71 -1.87 -4.77
CA VAL A 46 -17.52 -1.66 -3.94
C VAL A 46 -16.75 -2.97 -3.80
N GLU A 47 -15.44 -2.89 -3.87
CA GLU A 47 -14.52 -4.01 -3.66
C GLU A 47 -13.47 -3.65 -2.60
N PRO A 48 -13.15 -4.55 -1.66
CA PRO A 48 -12.12 -4.30 -0.66
C PRO A 48 -10.71 -4.51 -1.22
N TYR A 49 -9.78 -3.60 -0.95
CA TYR A 49 -8.36 -3.69 -1.32
C TYR A 49 -7.47 -3.41 -0.12
N GLY A 50 -6.31 -4.06 -0.05
CA GLY A 50 -5.28 -3.62 0.89
C GLY A 50 -4.85 -2.20 0.56
N VAL A 51 -4.87 -1.33 1.57
CA VAL A 51 -4.39 0.07 1.47
C VAL A 51 -2.97 0.18 0.87
N PRO A 52 -2.03 -0.79 1.05
CA PRO A 52 -0.72 -0.74 0.39
C PRO A 52 -0.73 -0.70 -1.15
N LEU A 53 -1.87 -1.00 -1.78
CA LEU A 53 -2.07 -0.91 -3.23
C LEU A 53 -2.63 0.46 -3.68
N SER A 54 -3.01 1.33 -2.74
CA SER A 54 -3.40 2.69 -3.07
C SER A 54 -2.24 3.43 -3.75
N PRO A 55 -2.50 4.37 -4.67
CA PRO A 55 -1.45 4.98 -5.48
C PRO A 55 -0.33 5.62 -4.66
N GLY A 56 -0.67 6.39 -3.62
CA GLY A 56 0.32 7.08 -2.78
C GLY A 56 1.27 6.11 -2.10
N ILE A 57 0.74 5.05 -1.49
CA ILE A 57 1.54 4.08 -0.74
C ILE A 57 2.32 3.16 -1.67
N TYR A 58 1.69 2.64 -2.72
CA TYR A 58 2.36 1.77 -3.68
C TYR A 58 3.56 2.49 -4.31
N LEU A 59 3.38 3.74 -4.76
CA LEU A 59 4.45 4.49 -5.41
C LEU A 59 5.54 4.94 -4.42
N THR A 60 5.19 5.29 -3.18
CA THR A 60 6.17 5.55 -2.10
C THR A 60 7.06 4.32 -1.88
N ASN A 61 6.43 3.16 -1.71
CA ASN A 61 7.12 1.88 -1.53
C ASN A 61 7.99 1.55 -2.76
N PHE A 62 7.47 1.76 -3.97
CA PHE A 62 8.21 1.55 -5.20
C PHE A 62 9.45 2.43 -5.29
N ILE A 63 9.36 3.73 -4.99
CA ILE A 63 10.51 4.64 -5.01
C ILE A 63 11.58 4.13 -4.04
N LEU A 64 11.22 3.87 -2.79
CA LEU A 64 12.15 3.40 -1.75
C LEU A 64 12.82 2.08 -2.15
N LEU A 65 12.05 1.12 -2.65
CA LEU A 65 12.59 -0.17 -3.11
C LEU A 65 13.50 0.01 -4.33
N TYR A 66 13.11 0.84 -5.29
CA TYR A 66 13.85 0.98 -6.55
C TYR A 66 15.18 1.70 -6.33
N VAL A 67 15.18 2.80 -5.57
CA VAL A 67 16.44 3.50 -5.25
C VAL A 67 17.35 2.63 -4.40
N SER A 68 16.81 1.71 -3.59
CA SER A 68 17.60 0.73 -2.83
C SER A 68 18.15 -0.40 -3.69
N ASN A 69 17.29 -1.11 -4.42
CA ASN A 69 17.67 -2.22 -5.28
C ASN A 69 16.62 -2.41 -6.40
N PRO A 70 16.94 -2.03 -7.64
CA PRO A 70 15.98 -2.07 -8.75
C PRO A 70 15.51 -3.48 -9.15
N GLU A 71 16.29 -4.53 -8.87
CA GLU A 71 15.88 -5.94 -9.09
C GLU A 71 14.82 -6.38 -8.08
N ILE A 72 14.89 -5.85 -6.86
CA ILE A 72 13.91 -6.12 -5.81
C ILE A 72 12.60 -5.40 -6.10
N ALA A 73 12.65 -4.11 -6.47
CA ALA A 73 11.47 -3.36 -6.88
C ALA A 73 10.73 -4.00 -8.08
N ALA A 74 11.45 -4.70 -8.97
CA ALA A 74 10.85 -5.45 -10.06
C ALA A 74 9.97 -6.64 -9.61
N ASN A 75 10.08 -7.06 -8.35
CA ASN A 75 9.22 -8.10 -7.76
C ASN A 75 8.01 -7.55 -7.00
N MET A 76 7.76 -6.23 -7.01
CA MET A 76 6.47 -5.67 -6.60
C MET A 76 5.33 -6.17 -7.51
N PRO A 77 4.06 -6.17 -7.05
CA PRO A 77 2.95 -6.67 -7.86
C PRO A 77 2.68 -5.76 -9.05
N ALA A 78 2.57 -6.33 -10.24
CA ALA A 78 2.19 -5.61 -11.46
C ALA A 78 0.70 -5.23 -11.50
N TYR A 79 -0.12 -5.91 -10.70
CA TYR A 79 -1.58 -5.80 -10.70
C TYR A 79 -2.12 -5.84 -9.27
N SER A 80 -3.24 -5.15 -9.07
CA SER A 80 -4.03 -5.14 -7.84
C SER A 80 -5.19 -6.11 -7.93
N ALA A 81 -5.50 -6.80 -6.84
CA ALA A 81 -6.62 -7.72 -6.71
C ALA A 81 -7.43 -7.37 -5.45
N ALA A 82 -8.76 -7.38 -5.61
CA ALA A 82 -9.68 -7.21 -4.50
C ALA A 82 -9.56 -8.41 -3.55
N LEU A 83 -9.74 -8.18 -2.25
CA LEU A 83 -9.75 -9.21 -1.24
C LEU A 83 -10.98 -10.11 -1.40
N PRO A 84 -10.83 -11.44 -1.28
CA PRO A 84 -11.99 -12.30 -1.10
C PRO A 84 -12.80 -11.86 0.12
N GLN A 85 -14.13 -11.87 0.01
CA GLN A 85 -15.01 -11.32 1.06
C GLN A 85 -14.76 -11.92 2.45
N LYS A 86 -14.44 -13.22 2.51
CA LYS A 86 -14.14 -13.92 3.76
C LYS A 86 -12.82 -13.47 4.40
N VAL A 87 -11.83 -13.15 3.58
CA VAL A 87 -10.54 -12.59 4.05
C VAL A 87 -10.77 -11.18 4.58
N TYR A 88 -11.51 -10.35 3.84
CA TYR A 88 -11.86 -9.00 4.27
C TYR A 88 -12.57 -8.99 5.63
N GLN A 89 -13.62 -9.79 5.79
CA GLN A 89 -14.36 -9.91 7.05
C GLN A 89 -13.42 -10.29 8.21
N CYS A 90 -12.58 -11.29 7.99
CA CYS A 90 -11.65 -11.73 9.02
C CYS A 90 -10.67 -10.61 9.43
N LEU A 91 -10.10 -9.87 8.49
CA LEU A 91 -9.13 -8.82 8.77
C LEU A 91 -9.75 -7.56 9.40
N VAL A 92 -11.03 -7.27 9.13
CA VAL A 92 -11.78 -6.24 9.84
C VAL A 92 -11.98 -6.63 11.31
N GLU A 93 -12.31 -7.89 11.56
CA GLU A 93 -12.50 -8.43 12.92
C GLU A 93 -11.18 -8.64 13.66
N ASN A 94 -10.10 -8.97 12.94
CA ASN A 94 -8.78 -9.32 13.46
C ASN A 94 -7.69 -8.53 12.72
N PRO A 95 -7.49 -7.24 13.07
CA PRO A 95 -6.60 -6.34 12.33
C PRO A 95 -5.13 -6.76 12.29
N GLU A 96 -4.66 -7.51 13.29
CA GLU A 96 -3.26 -7.98 13.37
C GLU A 96 -2.98 -9.17 12.44
N GLY A 97 -4.04 -9.88 12.03
CA GLY A 97 -3.97 -10.97 11.07
C GLY A 97 -4.98 -12.08 11.31
N CYS A 98 -5.09 -12.95 10.31
CA CYS A 98 -5.92 -14.14 10.32
C CYS A 98 -5.11 -15.38 9.96
N PRO A 99 -5.36 -16.56 10.53
CA PRO A 99 -4.64 -17.77 10.18
C PRO A 99 -4.68 -18.04 8.67
N TYR A 100 -3.51 -18.09 8.02
CA TYR A 100 -3.46 -18.27 6.56
C TYR A 100 -4.03 -19.62 6.13
N SER A 101 -3.88 -20.67 6.96
CA SER A 101 -4.49 -21.99 6.73
C SER A 101 -5.99 -21.92 6.46
N ASP A 102 -6.68 -20.99 7.11
CA ASP A 102 -8.14 -20.87 7.02
C ASP A 102 -8.55 -20.00 5.83
N MET A 103 -7.65 -19.07 5.44
CA MET A 103 -7.89 -18.07 4.39
C MET A 103 -7.42 -18.52 3.00
N ALA A 104 -6.42 -19.40 2.90
CA ALA A 104 -5.76 -19.79 1.65
C ALA A 104 -6.72 -20.27 0.55
N LYS A 105 -7.78 -20.99 0.93
CA LYS A 105 -8.77 -21.50 -0.02
C LYS A 105 -9.50 -20.37 -0.77
N TYR A 106 -9.79 -19.24 -0.11
CA TYR A 106 -10.53 -18.15 -0.72
C TYR A 106 -9.70 -17.40 -1.77
N PHE A 107 -8.39 -17.27 -1.56
CA PHE A 107 -7.48 -16.75 -2.59
C PHE A 107 -7.37 -17.71 -3.78
N SER A 108 -7.33 -19.01 -3.50
CA SER A 108 -7.27 -20.05 -4.55
C SER A 108 -8.53 -20.08 -5.40
N GLU A 109 -9.70 -20.02 -4.76
CA GLU A 109 -11.00 -19.94 -5.42
C GLU A 109 -11.07 -18.70 -6.33
N GLN A 110 -10.67 -17.53 -5.84
CA GLN A 110 -10.64 -16.30 -6.64
C GLN A 110 -9.69 -16.40 -7.84
N ALA A 111 -8.54 -17.06 -7.69
CA ALA A 111 -7.60 -17.29 -8.80
C ALA A 111 -8.12 -18.30 -9.85
N LEU A 112 -9.26 -18.95 -9.61
CA LEU A 112 -9.93 -19.82 -10.58
C LEU A 112 -11.16 -19.15 -11.21
N GLU A 113 -11.67 -18.08 -10.61
CA GLU A 113 -12.81 -17.34 -11.15
C GLU A 113 -12.41 -16.55 -12.39
N VAL A 114 -12.89 -17.00 -13.56
CA VAL A 114 -12.84 -16.20 -14.79
C VAL A 114 -13.89 -15.10 -14.68
N ARG A 115 -13.48 -13.88 -14.30
CA ARG A 115 -14.33 -12.70 -14.38
C ARG A 115 -14.06 -11.96 -15.68
N ASP A 116 -15.11 -11.67 -16.42
CA ASP A 116 -15.10 -10.71 -17.53
C ASP A 116 -14.96 -9.29 -16.95
N SER A 117 -13.78 -8.98 -16.39
CA SER A 117 -13.47 -7.64 -15.90
C SER A 117 -13.08 -6.78 -17.09
N GLN A 118 -14.10 -6.21 -17.75
CA GLN A 118 -13.87 -5.15 -18.71
C GLN A 118 -13.29 -3.95 -17.97
N ASN A 119 -11.99 -3.67 -18.18
CA ASN A 119 -11.32 -2.38 -17.94
C ASN A 119 -11.94 -1.46 -16.87
N GLN A 120 -12.10 -1.97 -15.65
CA GLN A 120 -12.63 -1.18 -14.56
C GLN A 120 -11.48 -0.41 -13.92
N ASN A 121 -11.52 0.91 -14.08
CA ASN A 121 -10.73 1.79 -13.25
C ASN A 121 -11.19 1.63 -11.79
N ILE A 122 -10.23 1.43 -10.89
CA ILE A 122 -10.48 1.45 -9.45
C ILE A 122 -10.63 2.92 -9.05
N PHE A 123 -11.76 3.28 -8.48
CA PHE A 123 -11.98 4.61 -7.91
C PHE A 123 -11.74 4.55 -6.40
N TRP A 124 -10.52 4.94 -6.00
CA TRP A 124 -10.14 5.03 -4.60
C TRP A 124 -10.96 6.10 -3.86
N PRO A 125 -11.28 5.90 -2.57
CA PRO A 125 -11.84 6.96 -1.73
C PRO A 125 -10.96 8.20 -1.70
N LEU A 126 -11.54 9.37 -1.44
CA LEU A 126 -10.83 10.66 -1.52
C LEU A 126 -9.51 10.67 -0.71
N ALA A 127 -9.52 10.08 0.48
CA ALA A 127 -8.34 9.93 1.34
C ALA A 127 -7.17 9.15 0.72
N CYS A 128 -7.46 8.31 -0.27
CA CYS A 128 -6.53 7.42 -0.95
C CYS A 128 -6.28 7.83 -2.41
N GLN A 129 -6.80 8.97 -2.83
CA GLN A 129 -6.52 9.55 -4.14
C GLN A 129 -5.24 10.39 -4.08
N THR A 130 -4.47 10.36 -5.16
CA THR A 130 -3.32 11.24 -5.39
C THR A 130 -3.62 12.17 -6.56
N ASP A 131 -2.67 13.01 -6.97
CA ASP A 131 -2.74 13.67 -8.27
C ASP A 131 -3.00 12.63 -9.38
N PRO A 132 -3.93 12.88 -10.33
CA PRO A 132 -4.24 11.97 -11.43
C PRO A 132 -3.01 11.49 -12.22
N ARG A 133 -1.96 12.31 -12.35
CA ARG A 133 -0.71 11.95 -13.01
C ARG A 133 0.02 10.79 -12.33
N TRP A 134 -0.18 10.62 -11.02
CA TRP A 134 0.37 9.52 -10.24
C TRP A 134 -0.60 8.34 -10.15
N GLN A 135 -1.91 8.58 -10.09
CA GLN A 135 -2.91 7.52 -10.02
C GLN A 135 -2.75 6.49 -11.15
N ILE A 136 -2.46 6.97 -12.36
CA ILE A 136 -2.28 6.11 -13.54
C ILE A 136 -1.02 5.23 -13.50
N LEU A 137 -0.10 5.47 -12.56
CA LEU A 137 1.14 4.73 -12.40
C LEU A 137 1.03 3.59 -11.37
N ALA A 138 -0.03 3.60 -10.56
CA ALA A 138 -0.33 2.53 -9.61
C ALA A 138 -0.71 1.22 -10.35
N PRO A 139 -0.54 0.05 -9.71
CA PRO A 139 -0.87 -1.23 -10.31
C PRO A 139 -2.36 -1.30 -10.66
N PRO A 140 -2.72 -1.49 -11.94
CA PRO A 140 -4.11 -1.58 -12.35
C PRO A 140 -4.75 -2.85 -11.77
N LYS A 141 -6.08 -2.89 -11.75
CA LYS A 141 -6.83 -4.11 -11.44
C LYS A 141 -6.43 -5.26 -12.38
N TYR A 142 -6.27 -6.47 -11.85
CA TYR A 142 -6.07 -7.66 -12.68
C TYR A 142 -7.31 -7.91 -13.57
N ARG A 143 -7.09 -8.50 -14.74
CA ARG A 143 -8.13 -8.86 -15.72
C ARG A 143 -8.23 -10.35 -15.96
N GLN A 144 -7.14 -11.07 -15.70
CA GLN A 144 -7.05 -12.52 -15.85
C GLN A 144 -6.38 -13.10 -14.60
N PRO A 145 -6.77 -14.30 -14.15
CA PRO A 145 -6.24 -14.82 -12.90
C PRO A 145 -4.72 -15.04 -12.88
N ASP A 146 -4.10 -15.30 -14.04
CA ASP A 146 -2.64 -15.44 -14.19
C ASP A 146 -1.87 -14.13 -13.96
N GLN A 147 -2.55 -12.99 -13.93
CA GLN A 147 -1.98 -11.69 -13.58
C GLN A 147 -1.89 -11.46 -12.07
N ILE A 148 -2.67 -12.20 -11.27
CA ILE A 148 -2.61 -12.10 -9.82
C ILE A 148 -1.23 -12.55 -9.36
N ASN A 149 -0.56 -11.67 -8.61
CA ASN A 149 0.84 -11.80 -8.17
C ASN A 149 1.87 -11.87 -9.30
N GLN A 150 1.52 -11.45 -10.52
CA GLN A 150 2.54 -11.27 -11.54
C GLN A 150 3.52 -10.17 -11.09
N PRO A 151 4.84 -10.40 -11.09
CA PRO A 151 5.80 -9.36 -10.73
C PRO A 151 5.81 -8.25 -11.78
N LEU A 152 6.08 -7.01 -11.35
CA LEU A 152 6.22 -5.83 -12.20
C LEU A 152 7.20 -6.06 -13.34
N GLY A 153 8.32 -6.70 -13.05
CA GLY A 153 9.40 -6.99 -13.98
C GLY A 153 10.29 -5.79 -14.25
N ARG A 154 11.57 -6.08 -14.55
CA ARG A 154 12.64 -5.07 -14.62
C ARG A 154 12.32 -3.91 -15.56
N LYS A 155 11.89 -4.22 -16.79
CA LYS A 155 11.58 -3.21 -17.82
C LYS A 155 10.50 -2.22 -17.39
N LYS A 156 9.42 -2.71 -16.75
CA LYS A 156 8.34 -1.83 -16.26
C LYS A 156 8.80 -1.04 -15.04
N ALA A 157 9.57 -1.65 -14.15
CA ALA A 157 10.17 -0.94 -13.02
C ALA A 157 11.06 0.22 -13.50
N ASP A 158 11.95 0.01 -14.46
CA ASP A 158 12.80 1.08 -15.01
C ASP A 158 11.99 2.21 -15.65
N GLN A 159 10.90 1.86 -16.34
CA GLN A 159 10.00 2.85 -16.92
C GLN A 159 9.29 3.67 -15.85
N LEU A 160 8.76 3.01 -14.82
CA LEU A 160 8.09 3.67 -13.71
C LEU A 160 9.06 4.59 -12.94
N ALA A 161 10.28 4.13 -12.68
CA ALA A 161 11.31 4.92 -12.02
C ALA A 161 11.62 6.22 -12.77
N ARG A 162 11.77 6.17 -14.10
CA ARG A 162 11.97 7.38 -14.93
C ARG A 162 10.77 8.33 -14.86
N LEU A 163 9.54 7.81 -14.83
CA LEU A 163 8.33 8.65 -14.71
C LEU A 163 8.24 9.33 -13.34
N LEU A 164 8.90 8.78 -12.32
CA LEU A 164 8.97 9.31 -10.96
C LEU A 164 10.23 10.16 -10.72
N GLY A 165 11.00 10.49 -11.77
CA GLY A 165 12.20 11.32 -11.66
C GLY A 165 13.42 10.61 -11.08
N ILE A 166 13.40 9.28 -10.96
CA ILE A 166 14.53 8.50 -10.47
C ILE A 166 15.53 8.27 -11.61
N ASN A 167 16.78 8.65 -11.33
CA ASN A 167 17.91 8.48 -12.23
C ASN A 167 18.88 7.42 -11.67
N GLU A 168 19.77 6.88 -12.50
CA GLU A 168 20.72 5.82 -12.12
C GLU A 168 21.64 6.25 -10.96
N ASP A 169 22.02 7.53 -10.91
CA ASP A 169 22.88 8.07 -9.86
C ASP A 169 22.19 8.22 -8.49
N MET A 170 20.88 8.05 -8.43
CA MET A 170 20.11 7.96 -7.18
C MET A 170 20.02 6.54 -6.65
N VAL A 171 20.32 5.52 -7.46
CA VAL A 171 20.23 4.10 -7.07
C VAL A 171 21.44 3.71 -6.24
N LEU A 172 21.25 3.01 -5.13
CA LEU A 172 22.32 2.50 -4.29
C LEU A 172 23.22 1.53 -5.07
N THR A 173 24.52 1.56 -4.77
CA THR A 173 25.40 0.46 -5.20
C THR A 173 25.08 -0.80 -4.41
N GLU A 174 25.58 -1.94 -4.87
CA GLU A 174 25.40 -3.21 -4.14
C GLU A 174 25.93 -3.09 -2.71
N GLU A 175 27.09 -2.48 -2.49
CA GLU A 175 27.66 -2.30 -1.15
C GLU A 175 26.80 -1.39 -0.27
N GLN A 176 26.26 -0.31 -0.84
CA GLN A 176 25.37 0.60 -0.13
C GLN A 176 24.06 -0.09 0.25
N TYR A 177 23.49 -0.88 -0.67
CA TYR A 177 22.28 -1.66 -0.42
C TYR A 177 22.50 -2.73 0.66
N GLN A 178 23.58 -3.52 0.56
CA GLN A 178 23.93 -4.52 1.57
C GLN A 178 24.15 -3.88 2.95
N CYS A 179 24.77 -2.71 3.01
CA CYS A 179 24.91 -1.96 4.26
C CYS A 179 23.56 -1.44 4.78
N GLN A 180 22.66 -0.99 3.90
CA GLN A 180 21.32 -0.51 4.25
C GLN A 180 20.48 -1.61 4.88
N ILE A 181 20.46 -2.82 4.31
CA ILE A 181 19.67 -3.95 4.83
C ILE A 181 20.39 -4.70 5.96
N GLY A 182 21.72 -4.59 6.06
CA GLY A 182 22.54 -5.29 7.05
C GLY A 182 22.63 -6.80 6.87
N THR A 183 23.66 -7.36 7.47
CA THR A 183 23.87 -8.81 7.61
C THR A 183 23.40 -9.29 8.98
N PRO A 184 22.79 -10.49 9.10
CA PRO A 184 22.45 -11.06 10.39
C PRO A 184 23.67 -11.23 11.33
N PRO A 185 23.52 -11.01 12.66
CA PRO A 185 22.34 -10.45 13.32
C PRO A 185 22.18 -8.95 13.00
N ARG A 186 20.95 -8.54 12.63
CA ARG A 186 20.64 -7.15 12.29
C ARG A 186 20.26 -6.34 13.54
N ASP A 187 20.52 -5.05 13.50
CA ASP A 187 19.83 -4.12 14.40
C ASP A 187 18.34 -3.99 14.03
N LEU A 188 17.55 -3.42 14.94
CA LEU A 188 16.10 -3.31 14.78
C LEU A 188 15.69 -2.57 13.50
N ALA A 189 16.39 -1.48 13.14
CA ALA A 189 16.03 -0.69 11.97
C ALA A 189 16.28 -1.46 10.68
N ARG A 190 17.45 -2.11 10.58
CA ARG A 190 17.81 -2.95 9.43
C ARG A 190 16.94 -4.19 9.30
N GLU A 191 16.52 -4.79 10.41
CA GLU A 191 15.55 -5.88 10.42
C GLU A 191 14.18 -5.42 9.90
N ILE A 192 13.69 -4.25 10.32
CA ILE A 192 12.44 -3.66 9.79
C ILE A 192 12.54 -3.39 8.29
N ILE A 193 13.66 -2.80 7.81
CA ILE A 193 13.90 -2.55 6.38
C ILE A 193 13.86 -3.88 5.60
N PHE A 194 14.58 -4.89 6.09
CA PHE A 194 14.65 -6.21 5.46
C PHE A 194 13.28 -6.88 5.38
N LEU A 195 12.54 -6.94 6.49
CA LEU A 195 11.23 -7.57 6.55
C LEU A 195 10.19 -6.83 5.69
N CYS A 196 10.16 -5.50 5.75
CA CYS A 196 9.25 -4.73 4.90
C CYS A 196 9.56 -4.91 3.41
N THR A 197 10.84 -4.93 3.04
CA THR A 197 11.28 -5.21 1.66
C THR A 197 10.76 -6.56 1.19
N SER A 198 10.88 -7.60 2.04
CA SER A 198 10.35 -8.94 1.75
C SER A 198 8.84 -8.93 1.58
N ASP A 199 8.09 -8.28 2.48
CA ASP A 199 6.62 -8.22 2.44
C ASP A 199 6.08 -7.55 1.18
N LEU A 200 6.72 -6.47 0.73
CA LEU A 200 6.30 -5.70 -0.46
C LEU A 200 6.63 -6.37 -1.80
N THR A 201 7.58 -7.31 -1.81
CA THR A 201 8.13 -7.91 -3.04
C THR A 201 7.84 -9.40 -3.17
N ASN A 202 6.88 -9.90 -2.38
CA ASN A 202 6.49 -11.29 -2.30
C ASN A 202 5.60 -11.78 -3.48
N SER A 203 5.77 -11.23 -4.69
CA SER A 203 4.95 -11.61 -5.88
C SER A 203 5.23 -13.04 -6.35
N LYS A 204 6.43 -13.56 -6.08
CA LYS A 204 6.78 -14.97 -6.32
C LYS A 204 6.77 -15.78 -5.02
N GLY A 205 5.97 -15.33 -4.07
CA GLY A 205 6.23 -15.44 -2.64
C GLY A 205 6.31 -16.81 -1.98
N ASN A 206 6.52 -16.75 -0.66
CA ASN A 206 6.79 -17.87 0.25
C ASN A 206 5.53 -18.60 0.77
N ALA A 207 4.35 -18.29 0.20
CA ALA A 207 3.07 -18.89 0.54
C ALA A 207 2.55 -19.71 -0.65
N LEU A 208 1.61 -20.63 -0.41
CA LEU A 208 1.03 -21.45 -1.49
C LEU A 208 0.37 -20.57 -2.58
N VAL A 209 -0.32 -19.52 -2.14
CA VAL A 209 -0.80 -18.43 -2.99
C VAL A 209 -0.10 -17.15 -2.53
N PRO A 210 0.73 -16.52 -3.38
CA PRO A 210 1.37 -15.26 -3.02
C PRO A 210 0.34 -14.16 -2.73
N LEU A 211 0.73 -13.15 -1.96
CA LEU A 211 -0.20 -12.19 -1.36
C LEU A 211 0.00 -10.73 -1.79
N SER A 212 1.05 -10.48 -2.59
CA SER A 212 1.48 -9.14 -3.01
C SER A 212 0.39 -8.35 -3.73
N SER A 213 -0.35 -8.97 -4.66
CA SER A 213 -1.43 -8.31 -5.41
C SER A 213 -2.62 -7.91 -4.55
N TYR A 214 -2.66 -8.34 -3.29
CA TYR A 214 -3.70 -7.97 -2.32
C TYR A 214 -3.22 -6.90 -1.33
N GLY A 215 -1.94 -6.50 -1.39
CA GLY A 215 -1.33 -5.62 -0.39
C GLY A 215 -1.14 -6.30 0.97
N LEU A 216 -1.00 -7.62 0.99
CA LEU A 216 -0.91 -8.43 2.20
C LEU A 216 0.41 -9.22 2.27
N SER A 217 0.78 -9.63 3.48
CA SER A 217 1.91 -10.53 3.77
C SER A 217 1.54 -11.55 4.85
N LEU A 218 2.47 -12.48 5.13
CA LEU A 218 2.37 -13.39 6.27
C LEU A 218 3.15 -12.83 7.45
N SER A 219 2.57 -12.90 8.65
CA SER A 219 3.29 -12.69 9.91
C SER A 219 4.27 -13.84 10.17
N ALA A 220 5.12 -13.68 11.18
CA ALA A 220 6.00 -14.76 11.63
C ALA A 220 5.23 -15.98 12.16
N GLN A 221 3.98 -15.78 12.59
CA GLN A 221 3.06 -16.81 13.07
C GLN A 221 2.32 -17.52 11.92
N GLY A 222 2.46 -17.05 10.68
CA GLY A 222 1.75 -17.58 9.53
C GLY A 222 0.35 -16.99 9.35
N ASP A 223 0.07 -15.83 9.95
CA ASP A 223 -1.21 -15.13 9.76
C ASP A 223 -1.13 -14.20 8.56
N VAL A 224 -2.15 -14.21 7.70
CA VAL A 224 -2.31 -13.19 6.66
C VAL A 224 -2.72 -11.86 7.28
N ARG A 225 -2.06 -10.76 6.88
CA ARG A 225 -2.36 -9.40 7.33
C ARG A 225 -2.06 -8.36 6.26
N SER A 226 -2.61 -7.15 6.40
CA SER A 226 -2.23 -6.01 5.55
C SER A 226 -0.80 -5.58 5.82
N ASN A 227 -0.05 -5.15 4.79
CA ASN A 227 1.31 -4.65 5.00
C ASN A 227 1.36 -3.37 5.84
N CYS A 228 0.22 -2.69 6.05
CA CYS A 228 0.10 -1.56 6.97
C CYS A 228 -0.80 -1.84 8.18
N ALA A 229 -1.05 -3.12 8.48
CA ALA A 229 -1.68 -3.52 9.73
C ALA A 229 -0.81 -3.18 10.96
N PRO A 230 -1.38 -3.17 12.17
CA PRO A 230 -0.61 -3.00 13.40
C PRO A 230 0.51 -4.04 13.46
N GLN A 231 1.68 -3.62 13.93
CA GLN A 231 2.87 -4.48 14.05
C GLN A 231 3.41 -5.04 12.71
N ALA A 232 2.89 -4.60 11.56
CA ALA A 232 3.48 -4.93 10.27
C ALA A 232 4.82 -4.18 10.10
N PRO A 233 5.89 -4.85 9.66
CA PRO A 233 7.19 -4.22 9.44
C PRO A 233 7.11 -2.97 8.56
N CYS A 234 6.25 -2.94 7.54
CA CYS A 234 6.11 -1.77 6.69
C CYS A 234 5.40 -0.59 7.35
N LEU A 235 4.51 -0.81 8.31
CA LEU A 235 3.98 0.29 9.12
C LEU A 235 5.08 0.84 10.06
N GLU A 236 5.88 -0.05 10.64
CA GLU A 236 7.01 0.33 11.50
C GLU A 236 8.12 1.04 10.74
N PHE A 237 8.30 0.73 9.44
CA PHE A 237 9.24 1.41 8.55
C PHE A 237 9.00 2.93 8.51
N ASN A 238 7.75 3.39 8.59
CA ASN A 238 7.42 4.82 8.61
C ASN A 238 8.17 5.57 9.71
N LYS A 239 8.44 4.90 10.84
CA LYS A 239 9.18 5.47 11.98
C LYS A 239 10.68 5.60 11.72
N LEU A 240 11.21 4.92 10.68
CA LEU A 240 12.62 4.95 10.32
C LEU A 240 12.97 6.13 9.41
N ILE A 241 12.00 6.65 8.64
CA ILE A 241 12.22 7.68 7.63
C ILE A 241 12.89 8.92 8.24
N LEU A 242 12.54 9.27 9.48
CA LEU A 242 13.14 10.38 10.23
C LEU A 242 14.10 9.86 11.31
N GLY A 243 15.40 10.01 11.07
CA GLY A 243 16.46 9.69 12.04
C GLY A 243 17.18 8.36 11.78
N PRO A 244 16.57 7.18 12.00
CA PRO A 244 17.26 5.91 11.79
C PRO A 244 17.77 5.71 10.35
N LEU A 245 16.93 5.97 9.35
CA LEU A 245 17.32 5.82 7.94
C LEU A 245 18.36 6.87 7.52
N GLU A 246 18.27 8.09 8.06
CA GLU A 246 19.30 9.13 7.87
C GLU A 246 20.66 8.68 8.41
N LYS A 247 20.67 8.10 9.62
CA LYS A 247 21.88 7.56 10.24
C LYS A 247 22.47 6.42 9.39
N ILE A 248 21.63 5.50 8.91
CA ILE A 248 22.03 4.42 8.00
C ILE A 248 22.59 5.02 6.70
N ALA A 249 21.97 6.05 6.14
CA ALA A 249 22.44 6.71 4.92
C ALA A 249 23.84 7.32 5.07
N ILE A 250 24.13 7.94 6.21
CA ILE A 250 25.46 8.46 6.54
C ILE A 250 26.46 7.32 6.71
N GLU A 251 26.10 6.32 7.53
CA GLU A 251 26.96 5.16 7.83
C GLU A 251 27.35 4.39 6.56
N CYS A 252 26.38 4.16 5.69
CA CYS A 252 26.54 3.39 4.46
C CYS A 252 26.98 4.24 3.25
N GLY A 253 27.28 5.53 3.46
CA GLY A 253 27.85 6.39 2.42
C GLY A 253 26.91 6.70 1.25
N PHE A 254 25.59 6.77 1.50
CA PHE A 254 24.59 7.15 0.49
C PHE A 254 23.77 8.39 0.85
N TRP A 255 24.23 9.19 1.83
CA TRP A 255 23.57 10.43 2.26
C TRP A 255 23.18 11.37 1.11
N ASP A 256 24.08 11.61 0.15
CA ASP A 256 23.79 12.51 -0.98
C ASP A 256 22.63 11.99 -1.86
N LYS A 257 22.49 10.66 -1.98
CA LYS A 257 21.36 10.03 -2.68
C LYS A 257 20.07 10.20 -1.85
N PHE A 258 20.15 9.93 -0.54
CA PHE A 258 19.03 10.09 0.39
C PHE A 258 18.45 11.52 0.38
N VAL A 259 19.30 12.55 0.36
CA VAL A 259 18.86 13.95 0.25
C VAL A 259 18.07 14.17 -1.04
N ARG A 260 18.55 13.63 -2.17
CA ARG A 260 17.88 13.76 -3.47
C ARG A 260 16.55 13.00 -3.55
N TRP A 261 16.43 11.85 -2.89
CA TRP A 261 15.16 11.13 -2.81
C TRP A 261 14.08 11.99 -2.14
N ASN A 262 14.47 12.78 -1.13
CA ASN A 262 13.56 13.64 -0.37
C ASN A 262 13.41 15.06 -0.96
N ASP A 263 14.11 15.39 -2.05
CA ASP A 263 13.98 16.67 -2.72
C ASP A 263 12.74 16.65 -3.65
N PRO A 264 11.70 17.45 -3.36
CA PRO A 264 10.48 17.48 -4.18
C PRO A 264 10.72 18.00 -5.60
N ALA A 265 11.87 18.64 -5.87
CA ALA A 265 12.26 19.02 -7.23
C ALA A 265 12.81 17.82 -8.05
N GLN A 266 13.18 16.73 -7.39
CA GLN A 266 13.79 15.55 -7.99
C GLN A 266 12.81 14.38 -8.05
N THR A 267 12.08 14.11 -6.96
CA THR A 267 11.14 12.98 -6.89
C THR A 267 9.84 13.37 -6.17
N PRO A 268 8.71 12.70 -6.45
CA PRO A 268 7.45 12.94 -5.75
C PRO A 268 7.35 12.20 -4.40
N LEU A 269 8.45 11.65 -3.86
CA LEU A 269 8.42 10.77 -2.69
C LEU A 269 7.69 11.38 -1.49
N VAL A 270 7.99 12.64 -1.15
CA VAL A 270 7.39 13.32 0.02
C VAL A 270 5.89 13.59 -0.19
N GLU A 271 5.49 13.97 -1.40
CA GLU A 271 4.09 14.19 -1.78
C GLU A 271 3.29 12.88 -1.66
N LEU A 272 3.79 11.81 -2.29
CA LEU A 272 3.16 10.48 -2.26
C LEU A 272 3.10 9.88 -0.86
N ALA A 273 4.14 10.08 -0.05
CA ALA A 273 4.18 9.60 1.32
C ALA A 273 3.13 10.31 2.18
N LYS A 274 2.91 11.62 1.98
CA LYS A 274 1.87 12.38 2.68
C LYS A 274 0.47 11.87 2.32
N ASP A 275 0.19 11.70 1.02
CA ASP A 275 -1.08 11.14 0.55
C ASP A 275 -1.29 9.71 1.10
N GLY A 276 -0.21 8.92 1.13
CA GLY A 276 -0.23 7.57 1.67
C GLY A 276 -0.54 7.50 3.16
N VAL A 277 0.06 8.37 3.98
CA VAL A 277 -0.21 8.43 5.43
C VAL A 277 -1.69 8.78 5.69
N GLN A 278 -2.25 9.74 4.95
CA GLN A 278 -3.67 10.08 5.09
C GLN A 278 -4.57 8.85 4.80
N CYS A 279 -4.29 8.13 3.72
CA CYS A 279 -5.02 6.90 3.39
C CYS A 279 -4.84 5.82 4.48
N GLN A 280 -3.64 5.64 5.04
CA GLN A 280 -3.40 4.68 6.12
C GLN A 280 -4.20 5.03 7.37
N ASP A 281 -4.22 6.32 7.75
CA ASP A 281 -4.86 6.80 8.96
C ASP A 281 -6.39 6.64 8.93
N ASP A 282 -7.01 6.92 7.79
CA ASP A 282 -8.48 6.84 7.63
C ASP A 282 -9.01 5.40 7.62
N TRP A 283 -8.14 4.41 7.36
CA TRP A 283 -8.51 2.99 7.25
C TRP A 283 -7.87 2.12 8.33
N LYS A 284 -7.46 2.72 9.46
CA LYS A 284 -7.08 1.97 10.67
C LYS A 284 -8.30 1.24 11.27
N PRO A 285 -8.07 0.12 11.98
CA PRO A 285 -6.78 -0.53 12.20
C PRO A 285 -6.40 -1.55 11.12
N SER A 286 -7.34 -2.12 10.37
CA SER A 286 -7.07 -3.24 9.46
C SER A 286 -6.28 -2.84 8.20
N CYS A 287 -6.26 -1.54 7.87
CA CYS A 287 -5.59 -0.99 6.70
C CYS A 287 -6.09 -1.64 5.40
N ILE A 288 -7.42 -1.72 5.28
CA ILE A 288 -8.16 -2.22 4.12
C ILE A 288 -9.20 -1.19 3.74
N VAL A 289 -9.26 -0.86 2.45
CA VAL A 289 -10.10 0.18 1.88
C VAL A 289 -11.13 -0.38 0.93
N GLU A 290 -12.34 0.17 1.00
CA GLU A 290 -13.43 -0.11 0.09
C GLU A 290 -13.38 0.84 -1.13
N ALA A 291 -13.01 0.31 -2.30
CA ALA A 291 -12.87 1.11 -3.53
C ALA A 291 -14.05 0.87 -4.48
N ALA A 292 -14.50 1.94 -5.14
CA ALA A 292 -15.61 1.87 -6.07
C ALA A 292 -15.17 1.36 -7.45
N CYS A 293 -16.00 0.50 -8.05
CA CYS A 293 -15.82 -0.03 -9.39
C CYS A 293 -17.09 0.24 -10.23
N PRO A 294 -16.95 0.71 -11.48
CA PRO A 294 -18.10 0.91 -12.36
C PRO A 294 -18.62 -0.45 -12.84
N GLY A 295 -19.87 -0.77 -12.55
CA GLY A 295 -20.54 -1.98 -13.03
C GLY A 295 -21.26 -1.76 -14.36
N ASN A 296 -21.22 -2.78 -15.22
CA ASN A 296 -22.15 -2.89 -16.33
C ASN A 296 -23.50 -3.38 -15.77
N VAL A 297 -24.59 -2.74 -16.17
CA VAL A 297 -25.99 -2.96 -15.70
C VAL A 297 -26.47 -4.42 -15.84
N ALA A 298 -25.71 -5.30 -16.50
CA ALA A 298 -26.08 -6.69 -16.78
C ALA A 298 -25.74 -7.72 -15.67
N GLN A 299 -25.03 -7.33 -14.60
CA GLN A 299 -24.57 -8.29 -13.57
C GLN A 299 -25.10 -8.03 -12.15
N SER A 300 -26.12 -7.18 -12.00
CA SER A 300 -26.79 -7.01 -10.71
C SER A 300 -27.77 -8.15 -10.44
N ASN A 301 -27.25 -9.34 -10.13
CA ASN A 301 -27.98 -10.34 -9.36
C ASN A 301 -26.98 -11.10 -8.48
N ASN A 302 -27.03 -10.77 -7.19
CA ASN A 302 -26.42 -11.44 -6.04
C ASN A 302 -24.95 -11.11 -5.73
N ASN A 303 -24.79 -10.20 -4.75
CA ASN A 303 -23.71 -10.12 -3.74
C ASN A 303 -23.13 -8.72 -3.46
N CYS A 304 -23.92 -7.65 -3.62
CA CYS A 304 -23.65 -6.43 -2.86
C CYS A 304 -24.42 -6.51 -1.53
N ALA A 305 -23.71 -6.79 -0.44
CA ALA A 305 -24.25 -6.68 0.90
C ALA A 305 -24.64 -5.20 1.12
N ALA A 306 -25.94 -4.94 1.16
CA ALA A 306 -26.44 -3.70 1.70
C ALA A 306 -25.99 -3.60 3.15
N SER A 307 -25.18 -2.60 3.47
CA SER A 307 -24.90 -2.17 4.83
C SER A 307 -26.21 -1.70 5.49
N ARG A 308 -26.98 -2.63 6.05
CA ARG A 308 -28.07 -2.29 6.98
C ARG A 308 -27.47 -2.20 8.37
N GLY A 309 -27.49 -0.98 8.89
CA GLY A 309 -27.15 -0.66 10.26
C GLY A 309 -27.96 -1.48 11.26
N LEU A 310 -27.28 -1.87 12.32
CA LEU A 310 -27.85 -2.37 13.56
C LEU A 310 -28.74 -1.30 14.19
N SER A 311 -30.04 -1.49 14.11
CA SER A 311 -31.04 -1.01 15.09
C SER A 311 -32.41 -1.55 14.65
N GLY A 312 -32.94 -2.55 15.35
CA GLY A 312 -34.23 -3.14 15.01
C GLY A 312 -34.47 -4.48 15.69
N ASP A 313 -34.96 -4.37 16.92
CA ASP A 313 -35.62 -5.37 17.76
C ASP A 313 -36.22 -6.57 16.98
N CYS A 314 -35.79 -7.79 17.33
CA CYS A 314 -36.41 -9.04 16.89
C CYS A 314 -37.34 -9.54 18.00
N SER A 315 -38.59 -9.07 17.96
CA SER A 315 -39.70 -9.59 18.76
C SER A 315 -40.88 -9.92 17.85
N GLU A 316 -41.15 -11.22 17.71
CA GLU A 316 -42.43 -11.87 17.42
C GLU A 316 -43.23 -11.48 16.16
N ILE A 317 -43.26 -12.39 15.17
CA ILE A 317 -44.53 -12.86 14.57
C ILE A 317 -44.40 -14.38 14.31
N LYS A 318 -45.03 -15.19 15.18
CA LYS A 318 -45.52 -16.53 14.84
C LYS A 318 -46.95 -16.38 14.30
N GLN A 319 -47.30 -17.29 13.38
CA GLN A 319 -48.65 -17.51 12.85
C GLN A 319 -49.70 -17.67 13.95
#